data_AF-A0A2Z5KCQ5-F1
#
_entry.id   AF-A0A2Z5KCQ5-F1
#
_cell.length_a   1.000
_cell.length_b   1.000
_cell.length_c   1.000
_cell.angle_alpha   90.00
_cell.angle_beta   90.00
_cell.angle_gamma   90.00
#
_symmetry.space_group_name_H-M   'P 1'
#
loop_
_entity.id
_entity.type
_entity.pdbx_description
1 polymer ?
#
loop_
_entity_poly.entity_id
_entity_poly.type
_entity_poly.pdbx_seq_one_letter_code
_entity_poly.pdbx_strand_id
1 'polypeptide(L)'
;MNTPRQAARQRRHRRRLILGTTVALTTVSVLAYLLMQSSPDRTADARHAAATPFATPHKKAPTAPATKAGTPSTTARPTGSPSPKASATTTTATPSPKDTPQPPREASTTTPSAGRIKPGATYQGVATAYKAGVGDGACLFGPSPDLMIAAMNTTDYETSRACGAYVLVRAANGKSVTVRITNECPLPCAPGQIDLSEQAFAKLADLKVGRLPITWSLVSPSTIGPISIRYKTGSSQHWCAIQAINHRNPVTGLEVRTAGGWRQLPRTAYNYFISADGSGCGGAIRITDIYGERLTITGLTVRANVVQPTQVQFARH
;
A
#
# COMPACT_ATOMS: atom_id res chain seq x y z
N MET A 1 44.76 25.24 -7.30
CA MET A 1 45.54 24.17 -6.64
C MET A 1 45.93 24.66 -5.25
N ASN A 2 45.68 23.90 -4.19
CA ASN A 2 45.97 24.35 -2.82
C ASN A 2 47.43 24.05 -2.46
N THR A 3 48.10 24.97 -1.77
CA THR A 3 49.50 24.77 -1.37
C THR A 3 49.62 23.72 -0.26
N PRO A 4 50.74 22.98 -0.16
CA PRO A 4 50.89 21.87 0.81
C PRO A 4 50.69 22.30 2.28
N ARG A 5 50.97 23.57 2.62
CA ARG A 5 50.70 24.15 3.95
C ARG A 5 49.21 24.28 4.27
N GLN A 6 48.35 24.55 3.29
CA GLN A 6 46.89 24.64 3.49
C GLN A 6 46.27 23.25 3.73
N ALA A 7 46.69 22.24 2.97
CA ALA A 7 46.23 20.85 3.15
C ALA A 7 46.56 20.30 4.56
N ALA A 8 47.74 20.64 5.11
CA ALA A 8 48.14 20.24 6.46
C ALA A 8 47.25 20.86 7.56
N ARG A 9 46.90 22.15 7.43
CA ARG A 9 45.97 22.82 8.38
C ARG A 9 44.57 22.20 8.36
N GLN A 10 44.00 21.94 7.18
CA GLN A 10 42.68 21.32 7.07
C GLN A 10 42.63 19.90 7.67
N ARG A 11 43.69 19.08 7.47
CA ARG A 11 43.78 17.74 8.08
C ARG A 11 43.82 17.79 9.62
N ARG A 12 44.56 18.75 10.21
CA ARG A 12 44.60 18.93 11.68
C ARG A 12 43.24 19.39 12.24
N HIS A 13 42.53 20.27 11.53
CA HIS A 13 41.22 20.75 11.97
C HIS A 13 40.14 19.66 11.91
N ARG A 14 40.12 18.82 10.87
CA ARG A 14 39.21 17.66 10.79
C ARG A 14 39.48 16.65 11.90
N ARG A 15 40.74 16.33 12.21
CA ARG A 15 41.07 15.40 13.32
C ARG A 15 40.60 15.90 14.68
N ARG A 16 40.73 17.20 14.99
CA ARG A 16 40.19 17.78 16.24
C ARG A 16 38.67 17.72 16.31
N LEU A 17 37.97 17.96 15.21
CA LEU A 17 36.51 17.91 15.16
C LEU A 17 35.98 16.49 15.40
N ILE A 18 36.60 15.48 14.76
CA ILE A 18 36.20 14.07 14.91
C ILE A 18 36.43 13.57 16.34
N LEU A 19 37.55 13.93 16.97
CA LEU A 19 37.86 13.52 18.35
C LEU A 19 36.94 14.19 19.39
N GLY A 20 36.48 15.43 19.14
CA GLY A 20 35.52 16.10 20.01
C GLY A 20 34.12 15.50 19.95
N THR A 21 33.69 15.04 18.78
CA THR A 21 32.34 14.45 18.59
C THR A 21 32.20 13.04 19.17
N THR A 22 33.26 12.23 19.19
CA THR A 22 33.19 10.86 19.76
C THR A 22 33.09 10.87 21.29
N VAL A 23 33.73 11.82 21.97
CA VAL A 23 33.67 11.95 23.44
C VAL A 23 32.31 12.46 23.93
N ALA A 24 31.60 13.26 23.13
CA ALA A 24 30.28 13.78 23.51
C ALA A 24 29.14 12.74 23.36
N LEU A 25 29.27 11.74 22.50
CA LEU A 25 28.23 10.73 22.25
C LEU A 25 28.26 9.56 23.25
N THR A 26 29.43 9.24 23.82
CA THR A 26 29.56 8.14 24.79
C THR A 26 29.00 8.53 26.17
N THR A 27 29.17 9.78 26.60
CA THR A 27 28.68 10.26 27.91
C THR A 27 27.16 10.29 28.01
N VAL A 28 26.46 10.75 26.97
CA VAL A 28 24.99 10.76 26.90
C VAL A 28 24.42 9.32 26.93
N SER A 29 25.07 8.39 26.23
CA SER A 29 24.64 6.99 26.15
C SER A 29 24.71 6.27 27.51
N VAL A 30 25.78 6.50 28.28
CA VAL A 30 25.93 5.91 29.63
C VAL A 30 24.90 6.49 30.62
N LEU A 31 24.60 7.79 30.53
CA LEU A 31 23.63 8.43 31.41
C LEU A 31 22.20 7.91 31.19
N ALA A 32 21.81 7.69 29.92
CA ALA A 32 20.52 7.09 29.58
C ALA A 32 20.38 5.64 30.06
N TYR A 33 21.47 4.85 30.01
CA TYR A 33 21.46 3.44 30.42
C TYR A 33 21.42 3.27 31.96
N LEU A 34 21.90 4.24 32.72
CA LEU A 34 21.78 4.29 34.18
C LEU A 34 20.37 4.69 34.64
N LEU A 35 19.67 5.55 33.89
CA LEU A 35 18.31 5.98 34.22
C LEU A 35 17.22 4.94 33.89
N MET A 36 17.52 3.92 33.06
CA MET A 36 16.57 2.84 32.75
C MET A 36 16.63 1.63 33.69
N GLN A 37 17.62 1.56 34.59
CA GLN A 37 17.81 0.42 35.52
C GLN A 37 17.33 0.69 36.95
N SER A 38 16.66 1.82 37.20
CA SER A 38 16.24 2.27 38.54
C SER A 38 14.73 2.40 38.75
N SER A 39 13.91 1.85 37.84
CA SER A 39 12.46 1.72 38.02
C SER A 39 12.14 0.45 38.82
N PRO A 40 11.58 0.53 40.04
CA PRO A 40 11.25 -0.66 40.83
C PRO A 40 10.06 -1.42 40.25
N ASP A 41 10.13 -2.75 40.29
CA ASP A 41 9.08 -3.66 39.84
C ASP A 41 7.72 -3.32 40.45
N ARG A 42 6.68 -3.29 39.61
CA ARG A 42 5.30 -3.48 40.06
C ARG A 42 4.82 -4.85 39.62
N THR A 43 4.66 -5.69 40.64
CA THR A 43 4.13 -7.05 40.60
C THR A 43 2.81 -7.16 39.85
N ALA A 44 2.63 -8.32 39.21
CA ALA A 44 1.37 -8.70 38.59
C ALA A 44 0.25 -8.86 39.64
N ASP A 45 -0.98 -8.58 39.21
CA ASP A 45 -2.17 -9.09 39.89
C ASP A 45 -3.13 -9.63 38.82
N ALA A 46 -3.15 -10.95 38.68
CA ALA A 46 -4.00 -11.65 37.72
C ALA A 46 -5.35 -11.97 38.37
N ARG A 47 -6.43 -11.33 37.93
CA ARG A 47 -7.80 -11.72 38.32
C ARG A 47 -8.57 -12.24 37.13
N HIS A 48 -8.95 -13.51 37.21
CA HIS A 48 -9.92 -14.13 36.31
C HIS A 48 -11.28 -13.43 36.45
N ALA A 49 -11.90 -13.10 35.32
CA ALA A 49 -13.33 -12.81 35.24
C ALA A 49 -13.94 -13.86 34.31
N ALA A 50 -14.80 -14.73 34.88
CA ALA A 50 -15.42 -15.83 34.15
C ALA A 50 -16.46 -15.32 33.14
N ALA A 51 -16.57 -16.01 32.01
CA ALA A 51 -17.63 -15.78 31.06
C ALA A 51 -18.97 -16.36 31.58
N THR A 52 -20.04 -15.55 31.52
CA THR A 52 -21.42 -16.03 31.62
C THR A 52 -22.13 -15.81 30.27
N PRO A 53 -22.77 -16.86 29.70
CA PRO A 53 -23.55 -16.71 28.47
C PRO A 53 -24.94 -16.18 28.79
N PHE A 54 -25.41 -15.18 28.03
CA PHE A 54 -26.83 -14.81 28.03
C PHE A 54 -27.49 -15.16 26.70
N ALA A 55 -28.59 -15.91 26.81
CA ALA A 55 -29.33 -16.46 25.68
C ALA A 55 -30.23 -15.42 25.00
N THR A 56 -30.49 -15.65 23.72
CA THR A 56 -31.52 -14.97 22.94
C THR A 56 -32.93 -15.40 23.35
N PRO A 57 -33.94 -14.53 23.12
CA PRO A 57 -35.29 -14.98 22.83
C PRO A 57 -35.74 -14.56 21.43
N HIS A 58 -36.14 -15.53 20.61
CA HIS A 58 -36.91 -15.27 19.39
C HIS A 58 -38.24 -14.57 19.72
N LYS A 59 -38.65 -13.61 18.89
CA LYS A 59 -40.07 -13.32 18.66
C LYS A 59 -40.41 -13.27 17.18
N LYS A 60 -41.67 -13.59 16.91
CA LYS A 60 -42.24 -14.07 15.65
C LYS A 60 -42.93 -12.94 14.89
N ALA A 61 -42.99 -13.04 13.56
CA ALA A 61 -43.70 -12.08 12.70
C ALA A 61 -45.23 -12.13 12.90
N PRO A 62 -45.94 -11.08 12.44
CA PRO A 62 -47.24 -11.27 11.82
C PRO A 62 -47.38 -10.67 10.41
N THR A 63 -48.43 -11.13 9.75
CA THR A 63 -48.79 -11.07 8.32
C THR A 63 -49.24 -9.69 7.81
N ALA A 64 -49.20 -9.50 6.48
CA ALA A 64 -49.81 -8.38 5.75
C ALA A 64 -51.36 -8.40 5.75
N PRO A 65 -51.99 -7.33 5.22
CA PRO A 65 -52.85 -7.52 4.05
C PRO A 65 -52.65 -6.47 2.95
N ALA A 66 -53.16 -6.76 1.75
CA ALA A 66 -53.05 -5.93 0.54
C ALA A 66 -54.39 -5.26 0.17
N THR A 67 -54.37 -4.18 -0.63
CA THR A 67 -55.02 -4.14 -1.98
C THR A 67 -54.90 -2.79 -2.72
N LYS A 68 -54.88 -2.90 -4.07
CA LYS A 68 -55.34 -1.96 -5.13
C LYS A 68 -54.64 -0.58 -5.21
N ALA A 69 -53.98 -0.18 -6.31
CA ALA A 69 -54.30 -0.15 -7.76
C ALA A 69 -54.91 1.20 -8.21
N GLY A 70 -54.26 1.85 -9.19
CA GLY A 70 -54.68 3.13 -9.77
C GLY A 70 -53.64 3.72 -10.74
N THR A 71 -53.74 3.36 -12.02
CA THR A 71 -53.02 4.03 -13.13
C THR A 71 -53.89 5.19 -13.65
N PRO A 72 -53.29 6.26 -14.20
CA PRO A 72 -53.48 6.45 -15.64
C PRO A 72 -52.22 6.92 -16.38
N SER A 73 -52.09 6.49 -17.64
CA SER A 73 -51.21 7.10 -18.63
C SER A 73 -51.89 8.30 -19.27
N THR A 74 -51.11 9.32 -19.67
CA THR A 74 -51.46 10.18 -20.81
C THR A 74 -50.21 10.48 -21.64
N THR A 75 -50.38 10.48 -22.96
CA THR A 75 -49.32 10.68 -23.96
C THR A 75 -49.74 11.82 -24.89
N ALA A 76 -48.87 12.81 -25.12
CA ALA A 76 -49.01 13.77 -26.23
C ALA A 76 -47.66 14.40 -26.62
N ARG A 77 -47.50 14.74 -27.91
CA ARG A 77 -46.27 15.26 -28.55
C ARG A 77 -46.58 16.64 -29.23
N PRO A 78 -45.82 17.21 -30.20
CA PRO A 78 -45.13 18.50 -30.03
C PRO A 78 -45.53 19.66 -30.96
N THR A 79 -45.09 20.90 -30.64
CA THR A 79 -44.82 22.08 -31.53
C THR A 79 -43.98 23.14 -30.78
N GLY A 80 -43.19 24.04 -31.39
CA GLY A 80 -42.75 24.10 -32.80
C GLY A 80 -42.14 25.45 -33.30
N SER A 81 -40.86 25.77 -32.99
CA SER A 81 -40.05 26.87 -33.60
C SER A 81 -40.46 28.34 -33.27
N PRO A 82 -39.65 29.39 -33.60
CA PRO A 82 -38.33 29.42 -34.26
C PRO A 82 -37.21 30.25 -33.57
N SER A 83 -36.03 30.26 -34.20
CA SER A 83 -34.78 30.98 -33.86
C SER A 83 -34.84 32.52 -34.09
N PRO A 84 -33.87 33.28 -33.54
CA PRO A 84 -33.04 34.06 -34.48
C PRO A 84 -31.51 34.00 -34.28
N LYS A 85 -30.83 33.63 -35.37
CA LYS A 85 -29.69 34.27 -36.04
C LYS A 85 -28.47 34.77 -35.24
N ALA A 86 -27.33 34.24 -35.68
CA ALA A 86 -25.94 34.58 -35.37
C ALA A 86 -25.55 36.06 -35.26
N SER A 87 -24.47 36.30 -34.49
CA SER A 87 -23.43 37.25 -34.87
C SER A 87 -22.05 36.67 -34.52
N ALA A 88 -21.12 36.71 -35.48
CA ALA A 88 -19.73 36.34 -35.26
C ALA A 88 -18.89 37.62 -35.09
N THR A 89 -18.04 37.66 -34.05
CA THR A 89 -17.13 38.79 -33.84
C THR A 89 -15.70 38.27 -33.75
N THR A 90 -14.90 38.62 -34.76
CA THR A 90 -13.48 38.36 -34.85
C THR A 90 -12.73 39.15 -33.78
N THR A 91 -11.91 38.50 -32.94
CA THR A 91 -10.93 39.19 -32.09
C THR A 91 -9.51 38.95 -32.59
N THR A 92 -8.84 40.06 -32.88
CA THR A 92 -7.50 40.14 -33.48
C THR A 92 -6.42 39.54 -32.56
N ALA A 93 -5.48 38.81 -33.16
CA ALA A 93 -4.31 38.29 -32.44
C ALA A 93 -3.30 39.42 -32.15
N THR A 94 -2.94 39.57 -30.87
CA THR A 94 -1.84 40.45 -30.43
C THR A 94 -0.57 39.61 -30.23
N PRO A 95 0.60 40.00 -30.79
CA PRO A 95 1.82 39.19 -30.69
C PRO A 95 2.46 39.24 -29.29
N SER A 96 2.90 38.07 -28.80
CA SER A 96 3.59 37.93 -27.51
C SER A 96 4.97 38.58 -27.49
N PRO A 97 5.43 39.10 -26.33
CA PRO A 97 6.83 39.49 -26.14
C PRO A 97 7.75 38.25 -26.14
N LYS A 98 9.01 38.44 -26.57
CA LYS A 98 10.02 37.38 -26.72
C LYS A 98 10.38 36.73 -25.39
N ASP A 99 10.32 35.39 -25.34
CA ASP A 99 10.93 34.59 -24.27
C ASP A 99 12.46 34.65 -24.32
N THR A 100 13.07 34.86 -23.15
CA THR A 100 14.52 34.74 -22.95
C THR A 100 14.88 33.28 -22.63
N PRO A 101 15.92 32.67 -23.24
CA PRO A 101 16.25 31.27 -22.98
C PRO A 101 16.68 31.02 -21.53
N GLN A 102 15.82 30.37 -20.75
CA GLN A 102 16.18 29.82 -19.44
C GLN A 102 16.94 28.49 -19.64
N PRO A 103 18.07 28.25 -18.95
CA PRO A 103 18.81 27.00 -19.09
C PRO A 103 17.94 25.79 -18.71
N PRO A 104 18.14 24.61 -19.33
CA PRO A 104 17.32 23.44 -19.05
C PRO A 104 17.43 23.05 -17.58
N ARG A 105 16.33 23.24 -16.83
CA ARG A 105 16.13 22.54 -15.56
C ARG A 105 15.99 21.06 -15.93
N GLU A 106 16.98 20.26 -15.56
CA GLU A 106 16.87 18.80 -15.61
C GLU A 106 15.72 18.36 -14.72
N ALA A 107 14.54 18.18 -15.33
CA ALA A 107 13.48 17.40 -14.75
C ALA A 107 13.96 15.96 -14.73
N SER A 108 14.39 15.47 -13.56
CA SER A 108 14.72 14.06 -13.36
C SER A 108 13.44 13.21 -13.48
N THR A 109 13.01 12.97 -14.72
CA THR A 109 11.99 11.98 -15.06
C THR A 109 12.62 10.60 -14.90
N THR A 110 12.81 10.19 -13.64
CA THR A 110 13.14 8.81 -13.31
C THR A 110 11.93 7.96 -13.67
N THR A 111 11.90 7.48 -14.92
CA THR A 111 10.96 6.46 -15.37
C THR A 111 10.97 5.33 -14.34
N PRO A 112 9.82 5.00 -13.71
CA PRO A 112 9.80 3.95 -12.71
C PRO A 112 10.34 2.67 -13.31
N SER A 113 11.44 2.15 -12.74
CA SER A 113 12.02 0.88 -13.17
C SER A 113 10.91 -0.18 -13.19
N ALA A 114 10.72 -0.79 -14.36
CA ALA A 114 9.66 -1.75 -14.60
C ALA A 114 9.80 -2.89 -13.58
N GLY A 115 8.77 -3.06 -12.75
CA GLY A 115 8.83 -4.00 -11.63
C GLY A 115 9.14 -5.43 -12.06
N ARG A 116 9.75 -6.19 -11.16
CA ARG A 116 10.04 -7.62 -11.30
C ARG A 116 8.82 -8.44 -11.67
N ILE A 117 7.69 -8.17 -11.01
CA ILE A 117 6.36 -8.69 -11.39
C ILE A 117 5.85 -7.85 -12.57
N LYS A 118 5.40 -8.51 -13.64
CA LYS A 118 4.87 -7.90 -14.86
C LYS A 118 3.54 -8.55 -15.25
N PRO A 119 2.53 -7.79 -15.71
CA PRO A 119 1.32 -8.37 -16.28
C PRO A 119 1.61 -9.31 -17.46
N GLY A 120 0.84 -10.39 -17.60
CA GLY A 120 0.99 -11.38 -18.66
C GLY A 120 2.24 -12.28 -18.57
N ALA A 121 3.22 -11.96 -17.72
CA ALA A 121 4.41 -12.78 -17.53
C ALA A 121 4.11 -14.02 -16.69
N THR A 122 4.75 -15.14 -17.06
CA THR A 122 4.79 -16.37 -16.26
C THR A 122 6.22 -16.59 -15.77
N TYR A 123 6.35 -16.94 -14.50
CA TYR A 123 7.61 -17.13 -13.81
C TYR A 123 7.75 -18.61 -13.44
N GLN A 124 8.98 -19.13 -13.52
CA GLN A 124 9.34 -20.45 -13.03
C GLN A 124 9.90 -20.33 -11.61
N GLY A 125 9.69 -21.34 -10.78
CA GLY A 125 10.22 -21.35 -9.43
C GLY A 125 9.98 -22.63 -8.66
N VAL A 126 10.18 -22.54 -7.35
CA VAL A 126 9.88 -23.59 -6.38
C VAL A 126 8.89 -23.03 -5.36
N ALA A 127 7.91 -23.84 -4.97
CA ALA A 127 7.11 -23.61 -3.78
C ALA A 127 7.76 -24.31 -2.58
N THR A 128 7.83 -23.60 -1.46
CA THR A 128 8.05 -24.15 -0.12
C THR A 128 6.84 -23.85 0.76
N ALA A 129 6.83 -24.36 2.00
CA ALA A 129 5.75 -24.12 2.96
C ALA A 129 6.29 -23.53 4.28
N TYR A 130 5.59 -22.55 4.84
CA TYR A 130 5.90 -21.96 6.14
C TYR A 130 4.67 -21.79 7.05
N LYS A 131 4.93 -21.73 8.36
CA LYS A 131 3.94 -21.46 9.40
C LYS A 131 3.66 -19.97 9.47
N ALA A 132 2.63 -19.52 8.76
CA ALA A 132 2.34 -18.09 8.59
C ALA A 132 1.77 -17.37 9.82
N GLY A 133 1.51 -18.09 10.93
CA GLY A 133 0.82 -17.52 12.09
C GLY A 133 -0.56 -16.99 11.70
N VAL A 134 -0.85 -15.72 12.04
CA VAL A 134 -2.07 -15.03 11.59
C VAL A 134 -1.99 -14.48 10.15
N GLY A 135 -0.82 -14.54 9.49
CA GLY A 135 -0.66 -14.14 8.10
C GLY A 135 -0.40 -12.65 7.82
N ASP A 136 -0.18 -11.85 8.86
CA ASP A 136 0.06 -10.39 8.77
C ASP A 136 1.30 -10.04 7.93
N GLY A 137 2.43 -10.70 8.24
CA GLY A 137 3.69 -10.65 7.50
C GLY A 137 4.33 -9.26 7.39
N ALA A 138 5.40 -9.17 6.60
CA ALA A 138 6.09 -7.92 6.29
C ALA A 138 5.18 -6.87 5.63
N CYS A 139 4.09 -7.28 4.96
CA CYS A 139 3.14 -6.36 4.33
C CYS A 139 2.17 -5.68 5.32
N LEU A 140 2.18 -6.09 6.60
CA LEU A 140 1.39 -5.50 7.68
C LEU A 140 -0.09 -5.29 7.31
N PHE A 141 -0.78 -6.32 6.81
CA PHE A 141 -2.19 -6.21 6.40
C PHE A 141 -3.20 -6.50 7.54
N GLY A 142 -2.75 -7.05 8.66
CA GLY A 142 -3.57 -7.70 9.68
C GLY A 142 -3.80 -9.19 9.40
N PRO A 143 -4.54 -9.90 10.27
CA PRO A 143 -4.83 -11.32 10.10
C PRO A 143 -5.48 -11.66 8.76
N SER A 144 -5.00 -12.73 8.12
CA SER A 144 -5.63 -13.32 6.94
C SER A 144 -6.80 -14.22 7.36
N PRO A 145 -7.98 -14.14 6.70
CA PRO A 145 -9.15 -14.92 7.08
C PRO A 145 -9.09 -16.39 6.67
N ASP A 146 -8.32 -16.73 5.63
CA ASP A 146 -8.29 -18.06 5.00
C ASP A 146 -6.87 -18.67 4.91
N LEU A 147 -5.84 -17.87 5.23
CA LEU A 147 -4.43 -18.19 5.03
C LEU A 147 -4.09 -18.60 3.59
N MET A 148 -4.84 -18.17 2.57
CA MET A 148 -4.48 -18.32 1.15
C MET A 148 -3.45 -17.25 0.75
N ILE A 149 -2.27 -17.35 1.38
CA ILE A 149 -1.22 -16.33 1.36
C ILE A 149 0.15 -16.94 1.08
N ALA A 150 1.09 -16.06 0.71
CA ALA A 150 2.48 -16.42 0.51
C ALA A 150 3.45 -15.29 0.86
N ALA A 151 4.71 -15.67 1.06
CA ALA A 151 5.86 -14.80 1.06
C ALA A 151 6.57 -14.85 -0.31
N MET A 152 7.06 -13.70 -0.78
CA MET A 152 7.94 -13.62 -1.95
C MET A 152 9.39 -13.39 -1.54
N ASN A 153 10.32 -13.95 -2.31
CA ASN A 153 11.75 -13.67 -2.16
C ASN A 153 12.06 -12.15 -2.25
N THR A 154 13.07 -11.67 -1.55
CA THR A 154 13.45 -10.23 -1.50
C THR A 154 13.54 -9.57 -2.89
N THR A 155 14.06 -10.28 -3.90
CA THR A 155 14.20 -9.75 -5.26
C THR A 155 12.84 -9.46 -5.91
N ASP A 156 11.89 -10.38 -5.82
CA ASP A 156 10.55 -10.20 -6.42
C ASP A 156 9.59 -9.42 -5.51
N TYR A 157 9.86 -9.37 -4.21
CA TYR A 157 9.13 -8.56 -3.23
C TYR A 157 9.28 -7.04 -3.49
N GLU A 158 10.45 -6.63 -4.03
CA GLU A 158 10.80 -5.26 -4.43
C GLU A 158 10.35 -4.18 -3.42
N THR A 159 10.87 -4.21 -2.18
CA THR A 159 10.56 -3.19 -1.16
C THR A 159 9.05 -3.00 -0.99
N SER A 160 8.32 -4.12 -0.81
CA SER A 160 6.86 -4.22 -0.72
C SER A 160 6.03 -3.89 -1.96
N ARG A 161 6.61 -3.68 -3.15
CA ARG A 161 5.82 -3.51 -4.38
C ARG A 161 4.96 -4.74 -4.69
N ALA A 162 5.40 -5.93 -4.28
CA ALA A 162 4.60 -7.16 -4.39
C ALA A 162 3.45 -7.26 -3.36
N CYS A 163 3.43 -6.46 -2.30
CA CYS A 163 2.44 -6.60 -1.24
C CYS A 163 1.02 -6.41 -1.75
N GLY A 164 0.16 -7.39 -1.46
CA GLY A 164 -1.22 -7.41 -1.92
C GLY A 164 -1.40 -7.83 -3.38
N ALA A 165 -0.33 -8.18 -4.09
CA ALA A 165 -0.45 -8.89 -5.37
C ALA A 165 -1.16 -10.24 -5.14
N TYR A 166 -2.00 -10.62 -6.09
CA TYR A 166 -2.55 -11.97 -6.16
C TYR A 166 -1.81 -12.73 -7.27
N VAL A 167 -1.27 -13.90 -6.95
CA VAL A 167 -0.59 -14.76 -7.92
C VAL A 167 -1.27 -16.12 -7.99
N LEU A 168 -1.42 -16.63 -9.20
CA LEU A 168 -1.90 -17.98 -9.48
C LEU A 168 -0.70 -18.91 -9.63
N VAL A 169 -0.48 -19.75 -8.62
CA VAL A 169 0.57 -20.76 -8.59
C VAL A 169 0.03 -22.06 -9.18
N ARG A 170 0.79 -22.69 -10.09
CA ARG A 170 0.46 -23.97 -10.73
C ARG A 170 1.61 -24.96 -10.55
N ALA A 171 1.27 -26.17 -10.13
CA ALA A 171 2.21 -27.29 -10.05
C ALA A 171 2.11 -28.18 -11.30
N ALA A 172 3.18 -28.93 -11.60
CA ALA A 172 3.23 -29.83 -12.76
C ALA A 172 2.18 -30.97 -12.73
N ASN A 173 1.60 -31.25 -11.56
CA ASN A 173 0.51 -32.22 -11.38
C ASN A 173 -0.90 -31.67 -11.77
N GLY A 174 -0.96 -30.50 -12.42
CA GLY A 174 -2.21 -29.86 -12.85
C GLY A 174 -2.97 -29.09 -11.76
N LYS A 175 -2.57 -29.21 -10.49
CA LYS A 175 -3.20 -28.45 -9.38
C LYS A 175 -2.73 -27.00 -9.39
N SER A 176 -3.62 -26.10 -8.95
CA SER A 176 -3.33 -24.68 -8.84
C SER A 176 -4.00 -24.03 -7.63
N VAL A 177 -3.42 -22.93 -7.15
CA VAL A 177 -3.94 -22.12 -6.04
C VAL A 177 -3.65 -20.65 -6.31
N THR A 178 -4.63 -19.78 -6.06
CA THR A 178 -4.42 -18.33 -6.02
C THR A 178 -4.09 -17.92 -4.60
N VAL A 179 -3.01 -17.16 -4.41
CA VAL A 179 -2.57 -16.65 -3.10
C VAL A 179 -2.32 -15.16 -3.15
N ARG A 180 -2.53 -14.48 -2.02
CA ARG A 180 -2.15 -13.09 -1.81
C ARG A 180 -0.76 -13.00 -1.19
N ILE A 181 0.10 -12.13 -1.74
CA ILE A 181 1.40 -11.86 -1.15
C ILE A 181 1.24 -10.96 0.08
N THR A 182 1.57 -11.49 1.26
CA THR A 182 1.49 -10.76 2.54
C THR A 182 2.81 -10.70 3.31
N ASN A 183 3.85 -11.40 2.84
CA ASN A 183 5.13 -11.46 3.53
C ASN A 183 6.33 -11.38 2.57
N GLU A 184 7.50 -11.12 3.14
CA GLU A 184 8.79 -11.28 2.49
C GLU A 184 9.44 -12.58 3.00
N CYS A 185 10.07 -13.34 2.10
CA CYS A 185 11.01 -14.38 2.45
C CYS A 185 12.42 -13.88 2.09
N PRO A 186 13.26 -13.51 3.07
CA PRO A 186 14.66 -13.19 2.82
C PRO A 186 15.45 -14.40 2.29
N LEU A 187 16.75 -14.22 2.07
CA LEU A 187 17.66 -15.34 1.82
C LEU A 187 17.47 -16.44 2.90
N PRO A 188 17.39 -17.73 2.52
CA PRO A 188 17.82 -18.29 1.24
C PRO A 188 16.74 -18.41 0.15
N CYS A 189 15.57 -17.75 0.26
CA CYS A 189 14.58 -17.78 -0.82
C CYS A 189 15.13 -17.17 -2.12
N ALA A 190 15.17 -17.96 -3.19
CA ALA A 190 15.71 -17.55 -4.48
C ALA A 190 14.69 -16.74 -5.31
N PRO A 191 15.15 -15.91 -6.28
CA PRO A 191 14.27 -15.32 -7.30
C PRO A 191 13.37 -16.37 -7.97
N GLY A 192 12.09 -16.05 -8.16
CA GLY A 192 11.05 -16.97 -8.62
C GLY A 192 10.47 -17.89 -7.53
N GLN A 193 11.12 -18.08 -6.38
CA GLN A 193 10.58 -18.89 -5.27
C GLN A 193 9.40 -18.18 -4.60
N ILE A 194 8.37 -18.96 -4.29
CA ILE A 194 7.19 -18.56 -3.50
C ILE A 194 7.14 -19.43 -2.26
N ASP A 195 7.14 -18.83 -1.07
CA ASP A 195 6.98 -19.57 0.18
C ASP A 195 5.52 -19.50 0.62
N LEU A 196 4.77 -20.59 0.44
CA LEU A 196 3.33 -20.66 0.66
C LEU A 196 3.02 -20.87 2.14
N SER A 197 1.87 -20.42 2.62
CA SER A 197 1.35 -20.96 3.89
C SER A 197 1.17 -22.49 3.78
N GLU A 198 1.24 -23.20 4.91
CA GLU A 198 0.93 -24.64 4.95
C GLU A 198 -0.47 -24.94 4.33
N GLN A 199 -1.44 -24.06 4.55
CA GLN A 199 -2.81 -24.16 4.01
C GLN A 199 -2.86 -24.02 2.49
N ALA A 200 -2.08 -23.11 1.91
CA ALA A 200 -2.01 -22.91 0.46
C ALA A 200 -1.17 -23.99 -0.22
N PHE A 201 -0.05 -24.42 0.38
CA PHE A 201 0.76 -25.53 -0.15
C PHE A 201 -0.04 -26.83 -0.20
N ALA A 202 -0.85 -27.11 0.81
CA ALA A 202 -1.73 -28.28 0.87
C ALA A 202 -2.76 -28.36 -0.28
N LYS A 203 -3.03 -27.26 -1.01
CA LYS A 203 -3.84 -27.28 -2.24
C LYS A 203 -3.08 -27.85 -3.44
N LEU A 204 -1.74 -27.83 -3.42
CA LEU A 204 -0.87 -28.30 -4.50
C LEU A 204 -0.28 -29.69 -4.23
N ALA A 205 0.19 -29.96 -3.01
CA ALA A 205 0.85 -31.22 -2.64
C ALA A 205 0.78 -31.50 -1.12
N ASP A 206 1.13 -32.72 -0.70
CA ASP A 206 1.39 -33.04 0.71
C ASP A 206 2.62 -32.24 1.20
N LEU A 207 2.54 -31.65 2.40
CA LEU A 207 3.62 -30.87 3.01
C LEU A 207 4.95 -31.64 3.09
N LYS A 208 4.91 -32.98 3.19
CA LYS A 208 6.09 -33.87 3.18
C LYS A 208 6.93 -33.78 1.90
N VAL A 209 6.36 -33.28 0.80
CA VAL A 209 7.12 -33.00 -0.43
C VAL A 209 8.16 -31.89 -0.19
N GLY A 210 7.85 -30.91 0.67
CA GLY A 210 8.74 -29.84 1.12
C GLY A 210 9.13 -28.79 0.06
N ARG A 211 9.49 -29.22 -1.15
CA ARG A 211 9.89 -28.40 -2.29
C ARG A 211 9.19 -28.87 -3.56
N LEU A 212 8.33 -28.04 -4.14
CA LEU A 212 7.52 -28.38 -5.30
C LEU A 212 7.86 -27.45 -6.49
N PRO A 213 8.30 -27.96 -7.65
CA PRO A 213 8.45 -27.13 -8.85
C PRO A 213 7.11 -26.52 -9.28
N ILE A 214 7.11 -25.21 -9.55
CA ILE A 214 5.90 -24.44 -9.90
C ILE A 214 6.15 -23.45 -11.04
N THR A 215 5.06 -23.09 -11.72
CA THR A 215 4.94 -21.81 -12.40
C THR A 215 4.04 -20.87 -11.58
N TRP A 216 4.20 -19.56 -11.73
CA TRP A 216 3.24 -18.59 -11.23
C TRP A 216 3.07 -17.39 -12.16
N SER A 217 1.90 -16.76 -12.10
CA SER A 217 1.56 -15.56 -12.87
C SER A 217 0.72 -14.59 -12.03
N LEU A 218 0.84 -13.28 -12.25
CA LEU A 218 -0.05 -12.28 -11.66
C LEU A 218 -1.50 -12.50 -12.13
N VAL A 219 -2.49 -12.28 -11.25
CA VAL A 219 -3.93 -12.34 -11.57
C VAL A 219 -4.72 -11.22 -10.89
N SER A 220 -5.85 -10.81 -11.48
CA SER A 220 -6.78 -9.83 -10.90
C SER A 220 -8.10 -10.49 -10.47
N PRO A 221 -8.29 -10.82 -9.17
CA PRO A 221 -9.48 -11.53 -8.70
C PRO A 221 -10.74 -10.65 -8.78
N SER A 222 -11.86 -11.20 -9.25
CA SER A 222 -13.13 -10.48 -9.39
C SER A 222 -13.74 -10.04 -8.05
N THR A 223 -13.76 -10.95 -7.07
CA THR A 223 -14.58 -10.88 -5.85
C THR A 223 -13.75 -10.61 -4.58
N ILE A 224 -13.20 -9.40 -4.45
CA ILE A 224 -12.53 -8.98 -3.19
C ILE A 224 -13.19 -7.77 -2.49
N GLY A 225 -14.11 -7.04 -3.14
CA GLY A 225 -14.72 -5.82 -2.60
C GLY A 225 -13.95 -4.54 -2.96
N PRO A 226 -14.27 -3.39 -2.33
CA PRO A 226 -13.60 -2.10 -2.58
C PRO A 226 -12.27 -1.99 -1.81
N ILE A 227 -11.43 -1.05 -2.26
CA ILE A 227 -10.18 -0.69 -1.58
C ILE A 227 -10.50 -0.01 -0.25
N SER A 228 -9.66 -0.24 0.75
CA SER A 228 -9.68 0.48 2.03
C SER A 228 -8.34 1.18 2.26
N ILE A 229 -8.35 2.28 3.01
CA ILE A 229 -7.15 3.00 3.43
C ILE A 229 -6.97 2.85 4.93
N ARG A 230 -5.74 2.55 5.37
CA ARG A 230 -5.34 2.61 6.79
C ARG A 230 -4.19 3.58 6.97
N TYR A 231 -4.34 4.49 7.92
CA TYR A 231 -3.22 5.26 8.45
C TYR A 231 -2.52 4.44 9.54
N LYS A 232 -1.19 4.36 9.53
CA LYS A 232 -0.42 3.59 10.53
C LYS A 232 -0.62 4.18 11.94
N THR A 233 -0.51 3.35 12.98
CA THR A 233 -0.31 3.81 14.36
C THR A 233 0.77 4.90 14.41
N GLY A 234 0.49 6.01 15.08
CA GLY A 234 1.35 7.21 15.13
C GLY A 234 1.06 8.27 14.05
N SER A 235 0.17 7.99 13.08
CA SER A 235 -0.20 9.00 12.07
C SER A 235 -1.05 10.13 12.66
N SER A 236 -0.74 11.35 12.23
CA SER A 236 -1.40 12.61 12.57
C SER A 236 -1.39 13.56 11.36
N GLN A 237 -1.68 14.85 11.56
CA GLN A 237 -1.50 15.88 10.53
C GLN A 237 -0.03 16.30 10.34
N HIS A 238 0.87 15.97 11.28
CA HIS A 238 2.29 16.36 11.23
C HIS A 238 3.20 15.27 10.63
N TRP A 239 2.70 14.03 10.55
CA TRP A 239 3.36 12.88 9.95
C TRP A 239 2.28 11.84 9.67
N CYS A 240 2.29 11.19 8.51
CA CYS A 240 1.45 10.02 8.31
C CYS A 240 2.08 8.97 7.41
N ALA A 241 1.73 7.72 7.68
CA ALA A 241 2.04 6.58 6.84
C ALA A 241 0.72 5.95 6.37
N ILE A 242 0.55 5.79 5.06
CA ILE A 242 -0.71 5.39 4.41
C ILE A 242 -0.54 4.01 3.76
N GLN A 243 -1.45 3.09 4.04
CA GLN A 243 -1.51 1.78 3.41
C GLN A 243 -2.82 1.65 2.63
N ALA A 244 -2.72 1.25 1.36
CA ALA A 244 -3.85 0.74 0.59
C ALA A 244 -4.04 -0.75 0.93
N ILE A 245 -5.29 -1.14 1.16
CA ILE A 245 -5.69 -2.50 1.53
C ILE A 245 -6.74 -2.95 0.52
N ASN A 246 -6.77 -4.25 0.20
CA ASN A 246 -7.81 -4.87 -0.62
C ASN A 246 -7.87 -4.34 -2.08
N HIS A 247 -6.72 -3.99 -2.64
CA HIS A 247 -6.57 -3.67 -4.06
C HIS A 247 -6.36 -4.96 -4.87
N ARG A 248 -7.04 -5.10 -6.02
CA ARG A 248 -6.97 -6.34 -6.84
C ARG A 248 -5.69 -6.46 -7.66
N ASN A 249 -5.08 -5.31 -7.98
CA ASN A 249 -3.85 -5.18 -8.74
C ASN A 249 -2.74 -4.62 -7.81
N PRO A 250 -1.46 -4.92 -8.01
CA PRO A 250 -0.36 -4.33 -7.25
C PRO A 250 -0.34 -2.79 -7.37
N VAL A 251 -0.24 -2.08 -6.23
CA VAL A 251 -0.16 -0.61 -6.20
C VAL A 251 1.28 -0.17 -6.47
N THR A 252 1.52 0.49 -7.60
CA THR A 252 2.84 1.01 -7.98
C THR A 252 3.15 2.37 -7.34
N GLY A 253 2.12 3.18 -7.07
CA GLY A 253 2.29 4.51 -6.50
C GLY A 253 1.09 4.97 -5.66
N LEU A 254 1.37 5.83 -4.67
CA LEU A 254 0.39 6.55 -3.88
C LEU A 254 0.83 8.01 -3.77
N GLU A 255 -0.08 8.92 -4.07
CA GLU A 255 0.09 10.35 -4.02
C GLU A 255 -0.95 10.97 -3.08
N VAL A 256 -0.60 12.08 -2.43
CA VAL A 256 -1.51 12.87 -1.61
C VAL A 256 -1.70 14.26 -2.21
N ARG A 257 -2.90 14.83 -2.03
CA ARG A 257 -3.20 16.20 -2.44
C ARG A 257 -2.64 17.18 -1.41
N THR A 258 -1.84 18.12 -1.88
CA THR A 258 -1.24 19.23 -1.12
C THR A 258 -1.68 20.56 -1.72
N ALA A 259 -1.31 21.67 -1.08
CA ALA A 259 -1.50 23.02 -1.65
C ALA A 259 -0.77 23.18 -3.00
N GLY A 260 0.41 22.57 -3.15
CA GLY A 260 1.20 22.58 -4.39
C GLY A 260 0.76 21.54 -5.44
N GLY A 261 -0.38 20.87 -5.26
CA GLY A 261 -0.87 19.82 -6.17
C GLY A 261 -0.64 18.41 -5.63
N TRP A 262 -0.45 17.45 -6.54
CA TRP A 262 -0.25 16.04 -6.17
C TRP A 262 1.21 15.75 -5.83
N ARG A 263 1.44 15.08 -4.69
CA ARG A 263 2.77 14.68 -4.23
C ARG A 263 2.85 13.16 -4.07
N GLN A 264 3.71 12.54 -4.87
CA GLN A 264 4.09 11.13 -4.70
C GLN A 264 4.77 10.90 -3.35
N LEU A 265 4.32 9.86 -2.64
CA LEU A 265 4.94 9.42 -1.39
C LEU A 265 5.89 8.24 -1.64
N PRO A 266 7.04 8.16 -0.92
CA PRO A 266 7.91 6.99 -0.92
C PRO A 266 7.25 5.79 -0.23
N ARG A 267 7.39 4.61 -0.85
CA ARG A 267 6.97 3.29 -0.32
C ARG A 267 8.06 2.73 0.62
N THR A 268 7.66 2.19 1.77
CA THR A 268 8.55 1.49 2.72
C THR A 268 8.66 0.00 2.42
N ALA A 269 9.65 -0.69 2.99
CA ALA A 269 9.74 -2.16 2.92
C ALA A 269 8.57 -2.89 3.62
N TYR A 270 7.79 -2.19 4.45
CA TYR A 270 6.67 -2.72 5.22
C TYR A 270 5.29 -2.27 4.71
N ASN A 271 5.18 -1.96 3.41
CA ASN A 271 3.91 -1.66 2.72
C ASN A 271 3.12 -0.47 3.27
N TYR A 272 3.81 0.64 3.57
CA TYR A 272 3.20 1.94 3.78
C TYR A 272 3.87 3.00 2.90
N PHE A 273 3.14 4.08 2.62
CA PHE A 273 3.61 5.26 1.91
C PHE A 273 3.69 6.44 2.87
N ILE A 274 4.86 7.08 3.00
CA ILE A 274 5.12 8.06 4.08
C ILE A 274 5.06 9.51 3.60
N SER A 275 4.26 10.35 4.26
CA SER A 275 4.44 11.80 4.28
C SER A 275 5.12 12.19 5.60
N ALA A 276 6.45 12.42 5.52
CA ALA A 276 7.30 12.58 6.71
C ALA A 276 7.12 13.93 7.42
N ASP A 277 6.64 14.93 6.68
CA ASP A 277 6.40 16.33 7.06
C ASP A 277 4.90 16.64 7.22
N GLY A 278 4.04 15.63 7.18
CA GLY A 278 2.59 15.81 7.32
C GLY A 278 1.87 16.37 6.09
N SER A 279 2.58 16.98 5.13
CA SER A 279 2.00 17.57 3.92
C SER A 279 1.09 16.58 3.17
N GLY A 280 -0.20 16.93 3.05
CA GLY A 280 -1.22 16.12 2.38
C GLY A 280 -1.83 14.99 3.22
N CYS A 281 -1.44 14.83 4.48
CA CYS A 281 -2.13 13.92 5.40
C CYS A 281 -3.59 14.34 5.56
N GLY A 282 -4.50 13.36 5.54
CA GLY A 282 -5.95 13.59 5.51
C GLY A 282 -6.52 14.21 4.22
N GLY A 283 -5.67 14.66 3.28
CA GLY A 283 -6.06 15.12 1.96
C GLY A 283 -6.54 13.99 1.06
N ALA A 284 -7.05 14.35 -0.12
CA ALA A 284 -7.40 13.37 -1.14
C ALA A 284 -6.17 12.53 -1.54
N ILE A 285 -6.40 11.24 -1.82
CA ILE A 285 -5.35 10.27 -2.13
C ILE A 285 -5.54 9.82 -3.58
N ARG A 286 -4.46 9.73 -4.35
CA ARG A 286 -4.46 9.10 -5.67
C ARG A 286 -3.59 7.86 -5.63
N ILE A 287 -4.13 6.72 -6.02
CA ILE A 287 -3.41 5.45 -6.10
C ILE A 287 -3.27 5.03 -7.56
N THR A 288 -2.10 4.54 -7.93
CA THR A 288 -1.79 4.02 -9.27
C THR A 288 -1.46 2.53 -9.15
N ASP A 289 -2.01 1.69 -10.04
CA ASP A 289 -1.71 0.26 -10.08
C ASP A 289 -0.61 -0.11 -11.09
N ILE A 290 -0.41 -1.41 -11.31
CA ILE A 290 0.57 -1.94 -12.26
C ILE A 290 0.17 -1.78 -13.74
N TYR A 291 -1.12 -1.58 -14.02
CA TYR A 291 -1.65 -1.35 -15.36
C TYR A 291 -1.67 0.14 -15.72
N GLY A 292 -1.37 1.02 -14.76
CA GLY A 292 -1.33 2.47 -14.93
C GLY A 292 -2.67 3.16 -14.65
N GLU A 293 -3.69 2.42 -14.21
CA GLU A 293 -4.96 3.01 -13.79
C GLU A 293 -4.75 3.87 -12.55
N ARG A 294 -5.38 5.04 -12.52
CA ARG A 294 -5.33 5.96 -11.38
C ARG A 294 -6.71 6.18 -10.78
N LEU A 295 -6.88 5.76 -9.53
CA LEU A 295 -8.09 6.03 -8.75
C LEU A 295 -7.85 7.19 -7.79
N THR A 296 -8.84 8.07 -7.66
CA THR A 296 -8.83 9.15 -6.67
C THR A 296 -9.82 8.84 -5.56
N ILE A 297 -9.34 8.86 -4.33
CA ILE A 297 -10.10 8.70 -3.08
C ILE A 297 -10.20 10.09 -2.44
N THR A 298 -11.42 10.48 -2.04
CA THR A 298 -11.66 11.74 -1.33
C THR A 298 -10.90 11.78 0.00
N GLY A 299 -10.67 12.98 0.55
CA GLY A 299 -9.92 13.13 1.80
C GLY A 299 -10.56 12.34 2.94
N LEU A 300 -9.77 11.49 3.60
CA LEU A 300 -10.19 10.69 4.74
C LEU A 300 -9.56 11.25 6.01
N THR A 301 -10.32 11.42 7.09
CA THR A 301 -9.76 11.85 8.38
C THR A 301 -8.60 10.94 8.78
N VAL A 302 -7.50 11.52 9.29
CA VAL A 302 -6.36 10.74 9.79
C VAL A 302 -6.78 10.02 11.08
N ARG A 303 -7.18 8.76 10.95
CA ARG A 303 -7.53 7.86 12.06
C ARG A 303 -6.50 6.75 12.13
N ALA A 304 -5.55 6.90 13.06
CA ALA A 304 -4.44 5.95 13.21
C ALA A 304 -4.95 4.54 13.56
N ASN A 305 -4.42 3.54 12.85
CA ASN A 305 -4.76 2.11 12.92
C ASN A 305 -6.23 1.75 12.59
N VAL A 306 -7.03 2.66 12.04
CA VAL A 306 -8.39 2.37 11.58
C VAL A 306 -8.38 2.03 10.09
N VAL A 307 -9.00 0.91 9.71
CA VAL A 307 -9.29 0.58 8.30
C VAL A 307 -10.52 1.37 7.87
N GLN A 308 -10.33 2.30 6.92
CA GLN A 308 -11.38 3.18 6.41
C GLN A 308 -11.78 2.70 5.01
N PRO A 309 -13.01 2.17 4.81
CA PRO A 309 -13.45 1.67 3.52
C PRO A 309 -13.67 2.81 2.52
N THR A 310 -13.42 2.53 1.24
CA THR A 310 -13.75 3.42 0.12
C THR A 310 -14.82 2.78 -0.76
N GLN A 311 -15.18 3.43 -1.87
CA GLN A 311 -16.11 2.91 -2.88
C GLN A 311 -15.41 2.60 -4.22
N VAL A 312 -14.06 2.66 -4.27
CA VAL A 312 -13.29 2.47 -5.50
C VAL A 312 -12.53 1.15 -5.51
N GLN A 313 -12.29 0.62 -6.69
CA GLN A 313 -11.47 -0.56 -6.94
C GLN A 313 -10.95 -0.49 -8.37
N PHE A 314 -9.75 -1.02 -8.62
CA PHE A 314 -9.16 -1.03 -9.95
C PHE A 314 -9.97 -1.93 -10.91
N ALA A 315 -9.81 -1.68 -12.21
CA ALA A 315 -10.25 -2.52 -13.29
C ALA A 315 -9.65 -3.92 -13.19
N ARG A 316 -10.40 -4.90 -13.72
CA ARG A 316 -9.98 -6.29 -13.76
C ARG A 316 -9.17 -6.55 -15.03
N HIS A 317 -8.10 -7.34 -14.87
CA HIS A 317 -7.22 -7.84 -15.93
C HIS A 317 -7.03 -9.36 -15.84
#